data_AF-A0A7C6D1T5-F1
#
_entry.id   AF-A0A7C6D1T5-F1
#
_cell.length_a   1.000
_cell.length_b   1.000
_cell.length_c   1.000
_cell.angle_alpha   90.00
_cell.angle_beta   90.00
_cell.angle_gamma   90.00
#
_symmetry.space_group_name_H-M   'P 1'
#
loop_
_entity.id
_entity.type
_entity.pdbx_description
1 polymer ?
#
loop_
_entity_poly.entity_id
_entity_poly.type
_entity_poly.pdbx_seq_one_letter_code
_entity_poly.pdbx_strand_id
1 'polypeptide(L)'
;MTRRFEANFDITLRHDRSYLEWRYADPAGGFFRTLLATIDGRTAGMAVVRTYNNDGTRYMDIIDLMADLERPKVAQALVAKAVAMAESEHVTGVQAWIPSDHPFVPTLQRTGFIPRTPLGHERKLTMFGRPIGRDAELSNIFQRRCLKAHIMLGDSDWV
;
A
#
# COMPACT_ATOMS: atom_id res chain seq x y z
N MET A 1 -10.43 11.14 5.71
CA MET A 1 -9.08 10.85 5.18
C MET A 1 -9.18 9.85 4.03
N THR A 2 -9.58 8.60 4.28
CA THR A 2 -9.61 7.52 3.24
C THR A 2 -10.42 7.88 2.00
N ARG A 3 -11.67 8.37 2.14
CA ARG A 3 -12.50 8.87 1.01
C ARG A 3 -11.75 9.85 0.09
N ARG A 4 -11.04 10.83 0.68
CA ARG A 4 -10.34 11.88 -0.07
C ARG A 4 -9.11 11.31 -0.77
N PHE A 5 -8.41 10.39 -0.13
CA PHE A 5 -7.29 9.69 -0.73
C PHE A 5 -7.75 8.82 -1.92
N GLU A 6 -8.75 7.97 -1.71
CA GLU A 6 -9.33 7.08 -2.71
C GLU A 6 -9.81 7.81 -3.97
N ALA A 7 -10.36 9.02 -3.82
CA ALA A 7 -10.84 9.85 -4.94
C ALA A 7 -9.73 10.27 -5.94
N ASN A 8 -8.45 10.05 -5.64
CA ASN A 8 -7.33 10.32 -6.55
C ASN A 8 -7.07 9.18 -7.55
N PHE A 9 -7.78 8.05 -7.41
CA PHE A 9 -7.52 6.82 -8.14
C PHE A 9 -8.75 6.39 -8.95
N ASP A 10 -8.50 5.82 -10.11
CA ASP A 10 -9.52 5.20 -10.96
C ASP A 10 -9.95 3.85 -10.41
N ILE A 11 -9.01 3.12 -9.80
CA ILE A 11 -9.25 1.85 -9.11
C ILE A 11 -8.58 1.91 -7.75
N THR A 12 -9.36 1.62 -6.71
CA THR A 12 -8.88 1.50 -5.33
C THR A 12 -9.87 0.63 -4.57
N LEU A 13 -9.38 -0.07 -3.56
CA LEU A 13 -10.25 -0.68 -2.58
C LEU A 13 -10.85 0.40 -1.66
N ARG A 14 -12.06 0.15 -1.17
CA ARG A 14 -12.76 1.02 -0.22
C ARG A 14 -12.27 0.78 1.21
N HIS A 15 -11.50 1.71 1.75
CA HIS A 15 -10.94 1.61 3.11
C HIS A 15 -11.88 2.28 4.11
N ASP A 16 -13.07 1.70 4.27
CA ASP A 16 -13.95 2.07 5.37
C ASP A 16 -13.58 1.34 6.66
N ARG A 17 -14.28 1.70 7.75
CA ARG A 17 -14.04 1.11 9.06
C ARG A 17 -14.18 -0.41 9.02
N SER A 18 -15.24 -0.92 8.41
CA SER A 18 -15.54 -2.35 8.38
C SER A 18 -14.44 -3.13 7.66
N TYR A 19 -13.97 -2.62 6.52
CA TYR A 19 -12.83 -3.22 5.83
C TYR A 19 -11.56 -3.20 6.68
N LEU A 20 -11.21 -2.05 7.27
CA LEU A 20 -9.96 -1.92 8.03
C LEU A 20 -9.98 -2.78 9.31
N GLU A 21 -11.12 -2.87 9.98
CA GLU A 21 -11.31 -3.73 11.16
C GLU A 21 -11.19 -5.21 10.77
N TRP A 22 -11.89 -5.64 9.72
CA TRP A 22 -11.82 -7.02 9.22
C TRP A 22 -10.42 -7.38 8.72
N ARG A 23 -9.78 -6.52 7.92
CA ARG A 23 -8.51 -6.87 7.26
C ARG A 23 -7.31 -6.75 8.19
N TYR A 24 -7.26 -5.70 9.01
CA TYR A 24 -6.05 -5.34 9.75
C TYR A 24 -6.18 -5.41 11.28
N ALA A 25 -7.39 -5.53 11.82
CA ALA A 25 -7.61 -5.65 13.27
C ALA A 25 -8.07 -7.05 13.70
N ASP A 26 -8.71 -7.82 12.81
CA ASP A 26 -9.09 -9.20 13.08
C ASP A 26 -7.84 -10.11 13.12
N PRO A 27 -7.59 -10.85 14.21
CA PRO A 27 -6.48 -11.80 14.28
C PRO A 27 -6.48 -12.87 13.18
N ALA A 28 -7.66 -13.21 12.62
CA ALA A 28 -7.77 -14.14 11.50
C ALA A 28 -7.20 -13.57 10.20
N GLY A 29 -7.15 -12.24 10.07
CA GLY A 29 -6.54 -11.55 8.93
C GLY A 29 -5.00 -11.54 9.00
N GLY A 30 -4.42 -11.77 10.18
CA GLY A 30 -2.99 -11.75 10.43
C GLY A 30 -2.58 -10.71 11.48
N PHE A 31 -1.30 -10.71 11.85
CA PHE A 31 -0.74 -9.80 12.85
C PHE A 31 -0.13 -8.57 12.20
N PHE A 32 -0.93 -7.51 12.11
CA PHE A 32 -0.53 -6.23 11.54
C PHE A 32 -0.29 -5.17 12.61
N ARG A 33 0.49 -4.16 12.25
CA ARG A 33 0.64 -2.93 13.04
C ARG A 33 0.29 -1.73 12.19
N THR A 34 -0.63 -0.93 12.71
CA THR A 34 -1.11 0.27 12.05
C THR A 34 -0.40 1.50 12.61
N LEU A 35 0.26 2.23 11.72
CA LEU A 35 0.89 3.51 12.00
C LEU A 35 -0.07 4.61 11.57
N LEU A 36 -0.28 5.60 12.43
CA LEU A 36 -1.11 6.76 12.13
C LEU A 36 -0.27 8.03 12.15
N ALA A 37 -0.37 8.82 11.09
CA ALA A 37 0.16 10.17 11.06
C ALA A 37 -0.97 11.14 11.36
N THR A 38 -0.72 12.07 12.28
CA THR A 38 -1.70 13.11 12.65
C THR A 38 -1.13 14.50 12.40
N ILE A 39 -2.00 15.43 12.02
CA ILE A 39 -1.72 16.86 11.91
C ILE A 39 -2.85 17.57 12.65
N ASP A 40 -2.51 18.42 13.62
CA ASP A 40 -3.47 19.17 14.44
C ASP A 40 -4.55 18.27 15.06
N GLY A 41 -4.14 17.10 15.56
CA GLY A 41 -5.02 16.11 16.20
C GLY A 41 -5.92 15.32 15.23
N ARG A 42 -5.79 15.51 13.91
CA ARG A 42 -6.57 14.79 12.89
C ARG A 42 -5.70 13.81 12.10
N THR A 43 -6.23 12.64 11.77
CA THR A 43 -5.53 11.65 10.93
C THR A 43 -5.27 12.21 9.53
N ALA A 44 -3.99 12.33 9.18
CA ALA A 44 -3.49 12.80 7.90
C ALA A 44 -3.03 11.65 6.98
N GLY A 45 -2.71 10.49 7.56
CA GLY A 45 -2.34 9.28 6.83
C GLY A 45 -2.24 8.07 7.74
N MET A 46 -2.07 6.91 7.13
CA MET A 46 -1.94 5.61 7.74
C MET A 46 -0.96 4.75 6.94
N ALA A 47 -0.20 3.91 7.63
CA ALA A 47 0.50 2.78 7.02
C ALA A 47 0.21 1.53 7.83
N VAL A 48 0.13 0.38 7.15
CA VAL A 48 0.01 -0.92 7.81
C VAL A 48 1.27 -1.69 7.52
N VAL A 49 1.87 -2.28 8.56
CA VAL A 49 3.09 -3.08 8.42
C VAL A 49 2.93 -4.46 9.04
N ARG A 50 3.64 -5.43 8.48
CA ARG A 50 3.73 -6.80 9.00
C ARG A 50 5.18 -7.25 8.98
N THR A 51 5.62 -7.91 10.05
CA THR A 51 6.90 -8.63 10.02
C THR A 51 6.66 -10.11 9.81
N TYR A 52 7.54 -10.76 9.07
CA TYR A 52 7.49 -12.20 8.83
C TYR A 52 8.91 -12.77 8.77
N ASN A 53 9.02 -14.09 8.87
CA ASN A 53 10.28 -14.81 8.71
C ASN A 53 10.22 -15.64 7.44
N ASN A 54 11.28 -15.61 6.63
CA ASN A 54 11.46 -16.46 5.47
C ASN A 54 12.89 -17.03 5.48
N ASP A 55 13.02 -18.35 5.52
CA ASP A 55 14.30 -19.08 5.62
C ASP A 55 15.23 -18.53 6.72
N GLY A 56 14.68 -18.32 7.92
CA GLY A 56 15.43 -17.80 9.08
C GLY A 56 15.79 -16.31 8.99
N THR A 57 15.42 -15.63 7.91
CA THR A 57 15.64 -14.19 7.72
C THR A 57 14.35 -13.42 8.01
N ARG A 58 14.44 -12.36 8.81
CA ARG A 58 13.28 -11.55 9.19
C ARG A 58 13.09 -10.38 8.23
N TYR A 59 11.86 -10.19 7.75
CA TYR A 59 11.49 -9.13 6.81
C TYR A 59 10.30 -8.33 7.34
N MET A 60 10.09 -7.14 6.77
CA MET A 60 8.91 -6.32 7.01
C MET A 60 8.28 -5.90 5.69
N ASP A 61 6.96 -6.06 5.59
CA ASP A 61 6.15 -5.50 4.53
C ASP A 61 5.49 -4.21 4.98
N ILE A 62 5.50 -3.20 4.13
CA ILE A 62 4.49 -2.14 4.12
C ILE A 62 3.30 -2.71 3.33
N ILE A 63 2.31 -3.17 4.07
CA ILE A 63 1.11 -3.85 3.60
C ILE A 63 0.19 -2.87 2.89
N ASP A 64 0.06 -1.68 3.46
CA ASP A 64 -0.81 -0.62 2.98
C ASP A 64 -0.23 0.75 3.37
N LEU A 65 -0.50 1.77 2.57
CA LEU A 65 -0.04 3.13 2.77
C LEU A 65 -1.06 4.08 2.14
N MET A 66 -1.72 4.88 2.97
CA MET A 66 -2.64 5.93 2.56
C MET A 66 -2.23 7.23 3.21
N ALA A 67 -2.02 8.27 2.42
CA ALA A 67 -1.66 9.59 2.94
C ALA A 67 -2.14 10.66 1.99
N ASP A 68 -2.39 11.85 2.53
CA ASP A 68 -2.71 13.02 1.72
C ASP A 68 -1.62 13.30 0.66
N LEU A 69 -1.96 13.14 -0.62
CA LEU A 69 -1.03 13.28 -1.74
C LEU A 69 -0.51 14.72 -1.89
N GLU A 70 -1.27 15.72 -1.42
CA GLU A 70 -0.84 17.12 -1.40
C GLU A 70 0.16 17.41 -0.26
N ARG A 71 0.33 16.46 0.67
CA ARG A 71 1.21 16.57 1.83
C ARG A 71 2.20 15.41 1.86
N PRO A 72 3.16 15.35 0.91
CA PRO A 72 4.07 14.21 0.76
C PRO A 72 4.90 13.89 2.02
N LYS A 73 5.12 14.89 2.89
CA LYS A 73 5.79 14.70 4.19
C LYS A 73 5.06 13.71 5.11
N VAL A 74 3.74 13.55 4.96
CA VAL A 74 2.95 12.59 5.74
C VAL A 74 3.34 11.16 5.36
N ALA A 75 3.34 10.85 4.07
CA ALA A 75 3.77 9.54 3.57
C ALA A 75 5.24 9.27 3.93
N GLN A 76 6.11 10.27 3.79
CA GLN A 76 7.52 10.17 4.18
C GLN A 76 7.69 9.84 5.67
N ALA A 77 6.95 10.51 6.56
CA ALA A 77 7.01 10.26 7.99
C ALA A 77 6.53 8.84 8.36
N LEU A 78 5.47 8.35 7.70
CA LEU A 78 4.96 6.99 7.88
C LEU A 78 5.98 5.94 7.44
N VAL A 79 6.57 6.10 6.25
CA VAL A 79 7.59 5.19 5.73
C VAL A 79 8.85 5.22 6.60
N ALA A 80 9.32 6.41 6.99
CA ALA A 80 10.46 6.54 7.90
C ALA A 80 10.20 5.86 9.25
N LYS A 81 8.98 5.95 9.79
CA LYS A 81 8.60 5.27 11.02
C LYS A 81 8.60 3.74 10.86
N ALA A 82 8.11 3.24 9.73
CA ALA A 82 8.16 1.81 9.42
C ALA A 82 9.61 1.29 9.34
N VAL A 83 10.50 2.04 8.67
CA VAL A 83 11.93 1.70 8.59
C VAL A 83 12.59 1.71 9.98
N ALA A 84 12.35 2.75 10.79
CA ALA A 84 12.88 2.80 12.15
C ALA A 84 12.39 1.64 13.04
N MET A 85 11.15 1.18 12.84
CA MET A 85 10.64 -0.02 13.52
C MET A 85 11.38 -1.28 13.06
N ALA A 86 11.56 -1.44 11.75
CA ALA A 86 12.31 -2.56 11.18
C ALA A 86 13.75 -2.63 11.73
N GLU A 87 14.44 -1.49 11.80
CA GLU A 87 15.78 -1.38 12.39
C GLU A 87 15.79 -1.80 13.87
N SER A 88 14.84 -1.28 14.66
CA SER A 88 14.73 -1.63 16.09
C SER A 88 14.40 -3.10 16.36
N GLU A 89 13.84 -3.78 15.37
CA GLU A 89 13.45 -5.18 15.42
C GLU A 89 14.44 -6.12 14.74
N HIS A 90 15.59 -5.59 14.30
CA HIS A 90 16.63 -6.31 13.58
C HIS A 90 16.08 -7.05 12.35
N VAL A 91 15.17 -6.41 11.64
CA VAL A 91 14.63 -6.88 10.36
C VAL A 91 15.67 -6.62 9.26
N THR A 92 15.90 -7.60 8.39
CA THR A 92 16.92 -7.55 7.33
C THR A 92 16.51 -6.66 6.16
N GLY A 93 15.22 -6.52 5.89
CA GLY A 93 14.73 -5.69 4.80
C GLY A 93 13.27 -5.28 4.94
N VAL A 94 12.97 -4.11 4.40
CA VAL A 94 11.60 -3.58 4.28
C VAL A 94 11.21 -3.55 2.82
N GLN A 95 10.02 -4.04 2.47
CA GLN A 95 9.52 -4.02 1.12
C GLN A 95 8.10 -3.45 1.04
N ALA A 96 7.75 -2.95 -0.14
CA ALA A 96 6.43 -2.44 -0.46
C ALA A 96 6.11 -2.86 -1.91
N TRP A 97 4.87 -3.31 -2.15
CA TRP A 97 4.41 -3.71 -3.47
C TRP A 97 3.36 -2.69 -3.92
N ILE A 98 3.69 -1.90 -4.94
CA ILE A 98 2.81 -0.87 -5.52
C ILE A 98 2.98 -0.82 -7.04
N PRO A 99 2.00 -0.29 -7.79
CA PRO A 99 2.18 0.02 -9.20
C PRO A 99 3.39 0.92 -9.43
N SER A 100 4.14 0.67 -10.51
CA SER A 100 5.40 1.37 -10.80
C SER A 100 5.24 2.87 -11.06
N ASP A 101 4.03 3.31 -11.40
CA ASP A 101 3.63 4.69 -11.63
C ASP A 101 2.80 5.28 -10.48
N HIS A 102 2.73 4.58 -9.34
CA HIS A 102 1.95 5.02 -8.18
C HIS A 102 2.52 6.34 -7.60
N PRO A 103 1.67 7.28 -7.14
CA PRO A 103 2.10 8.57 -6.57
C PRO A 103 3.09 8.47 -5.39
N PHE A 104 3.17 7.33 -4.72
CA PHE A 104 4.12 7.09 -3.63
C PHE A 104 5.50 6.57 -4.06
N VAL A 105 5.71 6.21 -5.33
CA VAL A 105 7.02 5.77 -5.81
C VAL A 105 8.12 6.79 -5.50
N PRO A 106 7.96 8.10 -5.80
CA PRO A 106 8.98 9.09 -5.44
C PRO A 106 9.20 9.23 -3.93
N THR A 107 8.16 9.00 -3.13
CA THR A 107 8.28 9.04 -1.66
C THR A 107 9.12 7.87 -1.16
N LEU A 108 8.84 6.64 -1.62
CA LEU A 108 9.59 5.45 -1.25
C LEU A 108 11.07 5.57 -1.64
N GLN A 109 11.35 6.03 -2.86
CA GLN A 109 12.71 6.26 -3.34
C GLN A 109 13.48 7.28 -2.48
N ARG A 110 12.83 8.39 -2.10
CA ARG A 110 13.43 9.40 -1.21
C ARG A 110 13.73 8.86 0.20
N THR A 111 13.04 7.80 0.63
CA THR A 111 13.28 7.10 1.89
C THR A 111 14.23 5.92 1.76
N GLY A 112 14.92 5.77 0.63
CA GLY A 112 15.95 4.75 0.43
C GLY A 112 15.47 3.42 -0.16
N PHE A 113 14.19 3.29 -0.54
CA PHE A 113 13.71 2.11 -1.23
C PHE A 113 14.25 2.10 -2.66
N ILE A 114 14.72 0.93 -3.10
CA ILE A 114 15.23 0.73 -4.45
C ILE A 114 14.13 0.05 -5.28
N PRO A 115 13.66 0.64 -6.39
CA PRO A 115 12.71 -0.02 -7.26
C PRO A 115 13.37 -1.26 -7.87
N ARG A 116 12.71 -2.41 -7.73
CA ARG A 116 13.17 -3.67 -8.30
C ARG A 116 12.20 -4.11 -9.39
N THR A 117 12.75 -4.41 -10.55
CA THR A 117 12.02 -5.15 -11.59
C THR A 117 12.12 -6.63 -11.25
N PRO A 118 11.01 -7.37 -11.10
CA PRO A 118 11.05 -8.80 -10.88
C PRO A 118 11.84 -9.51 -11.98
N LEU A 119 12.72 -10.45 -11.62
CA LEU A 119 13.40 -11.30 -12.60
C LEU A 119 12.41 -12.26 -13.28
N GLY A 120 12.79 -12.87 -14.41
CA GLY A 120 11.86 -13.67 -15.23
C GLY A 120 11.22 -14.88 -14.55
N HIS A 121 11.77 -15.35 -13.43
CA HIS A 121 11.23 -16.44 -12.60
C HIS A 121 10.49 -15.93 -11.35
N GLU A 122 10.49 -14.62 -11.10
CA GLU A 122 9.78 -14.01 -9.97
C GLU A 122 8.33 -13.70 -10.36
N ARG A 123 7.46 -13.65 -9.35
CA ARG A 123 6.04 -13.35 -9.56
C ARG A 123 5.90 -11.90 -10.02
N LYS A 124 5.28 -11.71 -11.19
CA LYS A 124 4.85 -10.39 -11.69
C LYS A 124 3.38 -10.16 -11.35
N LEU A 125 3.08 -9.09 -10.63
CA LEU A 125 1.70 -8.66 -10.45
C LEU A 125 1.18 -8.07 -11.77
N THR A 126 0.14 -8.68 -12.33
CA THR A 126 -0.52 -8.20 -13.55
C THR A 126 -2.02 -8.15 -13.29
N MET A 127 -2.65 -7.00 -13.55
CA MET A 127 -4.09 -6.84 -13.40
C MET A 127 -4.80 -7.21 -14.70
N PHE A 128 -5.81 -8.08 -14.60
CA PHE A 128 -6.73 -8.39 -15.69
C PHE A 128 -8.13 -7.92 -15.30
N GLY A 129 -8.70 -7.02 -16.11
CA GLY A 129 -10.05 -6.49 -15.90
C GLY A 129 -10.99 -6.94 -17.01
N ARG A 130 -12.18 -7.41 -16.64
CA ARG A 130 -13.30 -7.61 -17.57
C ARG A 130 -14.51 -6.86 -17.02
N PRO A 131 -14.98 -5.79 -17.69
CA PRO A 131 -16.22 -5.15 -17.28
C PRO A 131 -17.38 -6.15 -17.41
N ILE A 132 -18.21 -6.26 -16.37
CA ILE A 132 -19.43 -7.08 -16.36
C ILE A 132 -20.63 -6.13 -16.45
N GLY A 133 -21.50 -6.36 -17.43
CA GLY A 133 -22.65 -5.50 -17.71
C GLY A 133 -22.42 -4.46 -18.81
N ARG A 134 -23.39 -3.56 -19.02
CA ARG A 134 -23.31 -2.48 -20.03
C ARG A 134 -22.86 -1.15 -19.40
N ASP A 135 -22.04 -1.21 -18.37
CA ASP A 135 -21.49 0.00 -17.77
C ASP A 135 -20.40 0.58 -18.70
N ALA A 136 -20.80 1.61 -19.43
CA ALA A 136 -19.94 2.32 -20.35
C ALA A 136 -18.80 3.06 -19.60
N GLU A 137 -19.03 3.48 -18.35
CA GLU A 137 -18.05 4.21 -17.57
C GLU A 137 -16.90 3.29 -17.14
N LEU A 138 -17.20 2.13 -16.58
CA LEU A 138 -16.20 1.12 -16.22
C LEU A 138 -15.41 0.64 -17.44
N SER A 139 -16.08 0.44 -18.57
CA SER A 139 -15.44 0.05 -19.83
C SER A 139 -14.45 1.12 -20.29
N ASN A 140 -14.82 2.40 -20.19
CA ASN A 140 -13.93 3.51 -20.53
C ASN A 140 -12.74 3.63 -19.59
N ILE A 141 -12.92 3.38 -18.28
CA ILE A 141 -11.83 3.39 -17.30
C ILE A 141 -10.77 2.34 -17.64
N PHE A 142 -11.15 1.10 -17.92
CA PHE A 142 -10.21 0.03 -18.27
C PHE A 142 -9.47 0.25 -19.59
N GLN A 143 -10.00 1.11 -20.48
CA GLN A 143 -9.36 1.45 -21.75
C GLN A 143 -8.39 2.65 -21.64
N ARG A 144 -8.30 3.32 -20.48
CA ARG A 144 -7.37 4.43 -20.29
C ARG A 144 -5.93 3.97 -20.42
N ARG A 145 -5.12 4.77 -21.13
CA ARG A 145 -3.67 4.52 -21.28
C ARG A 145 -2.89 4.56 -19.95
N CYS A 146 -3.37 5.36 -19.00
CA CYS A 146 -2.74 5.53 -17.69
C CYS A 146 -3.83 5.40 -16.62
N LEU A 147 -4.05 4.16 -16.19
CA LEU A 147 -5.00 3.85 -15.14
C LEU A 147 -4.35 4.13 -13.77
N LYS A 148 -4.93 5.06 -13.00
CA LYS A 148 -4.44 5.34 -11.65
C LYS A 148 -4.97 4.31 -10.68
N ALA A 149 -4.22 3.25 -10.43
CA ALA A 149 -4.59 2.22 -9.46
C ALA A 149 -3.89 2.45 -8.11
N HIS A 150 -4.63 2.39 -7.02
CA HIS A 150 -4.10 2.15 -5.69
C HIS A 150 -4.38 0.69 -5.32
N ILE A 151 -3.35 -0.13 -5.46
CA ILE A 151 -3.37 -1.56 -5.10
C ILE A 151 -2.06 -1.82 -4.36
N MET A 152 -2.16 -2.30 -3.14
CA MET A 152 -1.03 -2.68 -2.29
C MET A 152 -1.11 -4.15 -1.91
N LEU A 153 -0.08 -4.65 -1.20
CA LEU A 153 -0.04 -6.05 -0.81
C LEU A 153 -1.23 -6.45 0.08
N GLY A 154 -1.74 -5.53 0.90
CA GLY A 154 -2.94 -5.71 1.74
C GLY A 154 -4.22 -6.01 0.97
N ASP A 155 -4.30 -5.60 -0.30
CA ASP A 155 -5.42 -5.88 -1.19
C ASP A 155 -5.37 -7.30 -1.80
N SER A 156 -4.29 -8.03 -1.56
CA SER A 156 -4.11 -9.41 -2.02
C SER A 156 -4.39 -10.43 -0.92
N ASP A 157 -4.57 -11.69 -1.32
CA ASP A 157 -4.66 -12.86 -0.46
C ASP A 157 -3.27 -13.40 -0.03
N TRP A 158 -2.18 -12.72 -0.40
CA TRP A 158 -0.81 -13.15 -0.10
C TRP A 158 -0.34 -12.74 1.31
N VAL A 159 -1.16 -12.00 2.06
CA VAL A 159 -0.85 -11.57 3.43
C VAL A 159 -1.84 -12.05 4.46
#